data_AF-A0A972BNK3-F1
#
_entry.id   AF-A0A972BNK3-F1
#
_cell.length_a   1.000
_cell.length_b   1.000
_cell.length_c   1.000
_cell.angle_alpha   90.00
_cell.angle_beta   90.00
_cell.angle_gamma   90.00
#
_symmetry.space_group_name_H-M   'P 1'
#
loop_
_entity.id
_entity.type
_entity.pdbx_description
1 polymer ?
#
loop_
_entity_poly.entity_id
_entity_poly.type
_entity_poly.pdbx_seq_one_letter_code
_entity_poly.pdbx_strand_id
1 'polypeptide(L)'
;MDAGELFTGASLDWVKVTRLLRENFQLEDAELLYHLYGLEGYDQASAKELRKQTKLKKKAHEEKMFKLQKKLFHLLKDEDQEELFIGEDSQEESL
;
A
#
# COMPACT_ATOMS: atom_id res chain seq x y z
N MET A 1 12.90 -31.19 14.08
CA MET A 1 12.95 -30.02 13.18
C MET A 1 11.65 -30.06 12.38
N ASP A 2 10.68 -29.26 12.78
CA ASP A 2 9.38 -29.20 12.12
C ASP A 2 9.47 -28.33 10.86
N ALA A 3 9.12 -28.91 9.72
CA ALA A 3 8.99 -28.22 8.43
C ALA A 3 7.63 -27.51 8.35
N GLY A 4 7.35 -26.63 9.33
CA GLY A 4 6.04 -25.99 9.52
C GLY A 4 6.05 -24.45 9.50
N GLU A 5 7.20 -23.79 9.41
CA GLU A 5 7.31 -22.32 9.58
C GLU A 5 7.77 -21.56 8.32
N LEU A 6 7.52 -22.06 7.10
CA LEU A 6 7.92 -21.38 5.87
C LEU A 6 6.86 -20.43 5.27
N PHE A 7 5.82 -20.07 6.02
CA PHE A 7 4.93 -18.98 5.64
C PHE A 7 4.57 -18.16 6.87
N THR A 8 5.52 -17.37 7.38
CA THR A 8 5.17 -16.21 8.20
C THR A 8 4.42 -15.24 7.29
N GLY A 9 3.09 -15.24 7.43
CA GLY A 9 2.19 -14.49 6.57
C GLY A 9 2.64 -13.05 6.39
N ALA A 10 2.67 -12.59 5.14
CA ALA A 10 2.93 -11.20 4.80
C ALA A 10 1.91 -10.31 5.53
N SER A 11 2.31 -9.77 6.67
CA SER A 11 1.60 -8.70 7.34
C SER A 11 1.94 -7.43 6.59
N LEU A 12 0.93 -6.73 6.07
CA LEU A 12 1.14 -5.48 5.37
C LEU A 12 1.73 -4.46 6.34
N ASP A 13 2.90 -3.92 6.05
CA ASP A 13 3.51 -2.87 6.86
C ASP A 13 2.73 -1.55 6.67
N TRP A 14 1.86 -1.24 7.64
CA TRP A 14 1.03 -0.04 7.61
C TRP A 14 1.83 1.26 7.74
N VAL A 15 3.02 1.23 8.34
CA VAL A 15 3.92 2.38 8.41
C VAL A 15 4.48 2.66 7.01
N LYS A 16 4.94 1.63 6.31
CA LYS A 16 5.37 1.72 4.90
C LYS A 16 4.25 2.27 4.01
N VAL A 17 3.04 1.70 4.12
CA VAL A 17 1.86 2.17 3.36
C VAL A 17 1.61 3.66 3.63
N THR A 18 1.62 4.08 4.89
CA THR A 18 1.36 5.47 5.27
C THR A 18 2.40 6.44 4.70
N ARG A 19 3.68 6.07 4.73
CA ARG A 19 4.78 6.84 4.11
C ARG A 19 4.58 6.97 2.60
N LEU A 20 4.34 5.85 1.92
CA LEU A 20 4.13 5.84 0.46
C LEU A 20 2.94 6.71 0.05
N LEU A 21 1.84 6.67 0.80
CA LEU A 21 0.67 7.51 0.55
C LEU A 21 1.01 9.01 0.67
N ARG A 22 1.81 9.40 1.67
CA ARG A 22 2.21 10.80 1.89
C ARG A 22 3.14 11.32 0.81
N GLU A 23 4.06 10.49 0.31
CA GLU A 23 5.12 10.89 -0.61
C GLU A 23 4.71 10.83 -2.08
N ASN A 24 3.85 9.87 -2.45
CA ASN A 24 3.60 9.53 -3.86
C ASN A 24 2.20 9.88 -4.36
N PHE A 25 1.29 10.35 -3.50
CA PHE A 25 -0.09 10.65 -3.86
C PHE A 25 -0.43 12.12 -3.63
N GLN A 26 -1.38 12.64 -4.43
CA GLN A 26 -1.99 13.93 -4.13
C GLN A 26 -2.84 13.82 -2.86
N LEU A 27 -2.98 14.90 -2.11
CA LEU A 27 -3.69 14.89 -0.82
C LEU A 27 -5.09 14.25 -0.92
N GLU A 28 -5.91 14.68 -1.88
CA GLU A 28 -7.26 14.13 -2.08
C GLU A 28 -7.27 12.63 -2.40
N ASP A 29 -6.25 12.14 -3.09
CA ASP A 29 -6.12 10.72 -3.44
C ASP A 29 -5.60 9.89 -2.26
N ALA A 30 -4.67 10.45 -1.48
CA ALA A 30 -4.16 9.85 -0.26
C ALA A 30 -5.27 9.73 0.79
N GLU A 31 -6.09 10.78 0.98
CA GLU A 31 -7.24 10.78 1.90
C GLU A 31 -8.25 9.68 1.58
N LEU A 32 -8.54 9.43 0.30
CA LEU A 32 -9.41 8.33 -0.11
C LEU A 32 -8.83 6.97 0.29
N LEU A 33 -7.51 6.79 0.20
CA LEU A 33 -6.83 5.56 0.59
C LEU A 33 -6.71 5.45 2.12
N TYR A 34 -6.49 6.55 2.85
CA TYR A 34 -6.52 6.57 4.31
C TYR A 34 -7.90 6.16 4.84
N HIS A 35 -8.99 6.70 4.27
CA HIS A 35 -10.34 6.27 4.60
C HIS A 35 -10.64 4.84 4.15
N LEU A 36 -10.08 4.36 3.05
CA LEU A 36 -10.31 2.98 2.61
C LEU A 36 -9.72 1.96 3.60
N TYR A 37 -8.54 2.26 4.15
CA TYR A 37 -7.78 1.37 5.01
C TYR A 37 -7.89 1.67 6.51
N GLY A 38 -8.50 2.81 6.90
CA GLY A 38 -8.61 3.22 8.30
C GLY A 38 -7.27 3.63 8.92
N LEU A 39 -6.49 4.46 8.21
CA LEU A 39 -5.12 4.85 8.58
C LEU A 39 -5.03 6.32 9.00
N GLU A 40 -3.93 6.71 9.67
CA GLU A 40 -3.64 8.12 10.04
C GLU A 40 -4.76 8.83 10.81
N GLY A 41 -5.54 8.09 11.61
CA GLY A 41 -6.68 8.63 12.36
C GLY A 41 -7.94 8.88 11.53
N TYR A 42 -7.97 8.43 10.27
CA TYR A 42 -9.18 8.41 9.45
C TYR A 42 -10.00 7.15 9.75
N ASP A 43 -11.29 7.32 9.98
CA ASP A 43 -12.22 6.20 10.09
C ASP A 43 -12.36 5.48 8.75
N GLN A 44 -12.48 4.15 8.83
CA GLN A 44 -12.72 3.34 7.65
C GLN A 44 -14.07 3.69 7.03
N ALA A 45 -14.06 4.17 5.79
CA ALA A 45 -15.25 4.59 5.08
C ALA A 45 -15.77 3.49 4.16
N SER A 46 -17.10 3.38 4.06
CA SER A 46 -17.74 2.49 3.09
C SER A 46 -17.56 2.99 1.66
N ALA A 47 -17.70 2.09 0.68
CA ALA A 47 -17.67 2.46 -0.75
C ALA A 47 -18.70 3.57 -1.11
N LYS A 48 -19.83 3.61 -0.39
CA LYS A 48 -20.86 4.65 -0.59
C LYS A 48 -20.38 6.03 -0.11
N GLU A 49 -19.61 6.07 0.97
CA GLU A 49 -19.05 7.31 1.55
C GLU A 49 -17.89 7.84 0.71
N LEU A 50 -16.95 6.96 0.35
CA LEU A 50 -15.84 7.31 -0.56
C LEU A 50 -16.34 7.87 -1.89
N ARG A 51 -17.42 7.29 -2.44
CA ARG A 51 -18.04 7.82 -3.66
C ARG A 51 -18.58 9.24 -3.49
N LYS A 52 -19.17 9.57 -2.33
CA LYS A 52 -19.66 10.93 -2.06
C LYS A 52 -18.52 11.94 -2.01
N GLN A 53 -17.36 11.56 -1.46
CA GLN A 53 -16.18 12.42 -1.41
C GLN A 53 -15.67 12.77 -2.81
N THR A 54 -15.59 11.78 -3.72
CA THR A 54 -15.11 12.03 -5.09
C THR A 54 -16.10 12.79 -5.99
N LYS A 55 -17.39 12.86 -5.63
CA LYS A 55 -18.48 13.42 -6.46
C LYS A 55 -18.58 12.81 -7.87
N LEU A 56 -17.98 11.64 -8.11
CA LEU A 56 -17.98 10.96 -9.40
C LEU A 56 -19.18 10.03 -9.60
N LYS A 57 -19.51 9.76 -10.87
CA LYS A 57 -20.41 8.66 -11.23
C LYS A 57 -19.78 7.32 -10.83
N LYS A 58 -20.61 6.33 -10.49
CA LYS A 58 -20.17 5.03 -9.94
C LYS A 58 -18.98 4.42 -10.69
N LYS A 59 -19.10 4.26 -12.02
CA LYS A 59 -18.04 3.67 -12.86
C LYS A 59 -16.73 4.47 -12.82
N ALA A 60 -16.81 5.80 -12.87
CA ALA A 60 -15.63 6.66 -12.82
C ALA A 60 -14.96 6.64 -11.44
N HIS A 61 -15.74 6.54 -10.37
CA HIS A 61 -15.23 6.35 -9.00
C HIS A 61 -14.51 5.01 -8.87
N GLU A 62 -15.11 3.91 -9.32
CA GLU A 62 -14.51 2.58 -9.28
C GLU A 62 -13.20 2.54 -10.07
N GLU A 63 -13.15 3.15 -11.26
CA GLU A 63 -11.93 3.23 -12.06
C GLU A 63 -10.84 4.06 -11.35
N LYS A 64 -11.21 5.17 -10.70
CA LYS A 64 -10.28 5.98 -9.90
C LYS A 64 -9.72 5.17 -8.74
N MET A 65 -10.57 4.54 -7.93
CA MET A 65 -10.12 3.73 -6.79
C MET A 65 -9.22 2.57 -7.23
N PHE A 66 -9.57 1.89 -8.33
CA PHE A 66 -8.74 0.82 -8.88
C PHE A 66 -7.35 1.32 -9.30
N LYS A 67 -7.27 2.47 -9.99
CA LYS A 67 -5.99 3.09 -10.37
C LYS A 67 -5.14 3.45 -9.15
N LEU A 68 -5.76 3.99 -8.10
CA LEU A 68 -5.09 4.36 -6.87
C LEU A 68 -4.52 3.14 -6.12
N GLN A 69 -5.34 2.10 -5.92
CA GLN A 69 -4.90 0.85 -5.29
C GLN A 69 -3.82 0.16 -6.11
N LYS A 70 -3.97 0.14 -7.45
CA LYS A 70 -2.95 -0.43 -8.33
C LYS A 70 -1.64 0.33 -8.20
N LYS A 71 -1.65 1.66 -8.16
CA LYS A 71 -0.44 2.45 -7.96
C LYS A 71 0.24 2.14 -6.62
N LEU A 72 -0.54 2.09 -5.53
CA LEU A 72 -0.02 1.74 -4.21
C LEU A 72 0.62 0.35 -4.20
N PHE A 73 -0.02 -0.63 -4.83
CA PHE A 73 0.51 -1.98 -4.94
C PHE A 73 1.84 -2.03 -5.70
N HIS A 74 2.00 -1.26 -6.78
CA HIS A 74 3.28 -1.21 -7.50
C HIS A 74 4.36 -0.57 -6.63
N LEU A 75 4.07 0.52 -5.93
CA LEU A 75 5.05 1.15 -5.03
C LEU A 75 5.50 0.22 -3.91
N LEU A 76 4.57 -0.50 -3.29
CA LEU A 76 4.89 -1.50 -2.27
C LEU A 76 5.78 -2.62 -2.83
N LYS A 77 5.44 -3.12 -4.03
CA LYS A 77 6.22 -4.16 -4.69
C LYS A 77 7.63 -3.68 -5.07
N ASP A 78 7.74 -2.46 -5.59
CA ASP A 78 9.02 -1.88 -5.99
C ASP A 78 9.93 -1.71 -4.75
N GLU A 79 9.40 -1.21 -3.63
CA GLU A 79 10.14 -1.13 -2.37
C GLU A 79 10.54 -2.51 -1.83
N ASP A 80 9.64 -3.49 -1.84
CA ASP A 80 9.95 -4.85 -1.38
C ASP A 80 11.03 -5.51 -2.27
N GLN A 81 11.05 -5.18 -3.57
CA GLN A 81 12.12 -5.62 -4.47
C GLN A 81 13.44 -4.94 -4.12
N GLU A 82 13.47 -3.63 -3.88
CA GLU A 82 14.69 -2.92 -3.46
C GLU A 82 15.28 -3.48 -2.16
N GLU A 83 14.44 -3.80 -1.16
CA GLU A 83 14.89 -4.42 0.09
C GLU A 83 15.50 -5.81 -0.11
N LEU A 84 14.98 -6.58 -1.08
CA LEU A 84 15.56 -7.89 -1.46
C LEU A 84 16.94 -7.73 -2.10
N PHE A 85 17.16 -6.73 -2.94
CA PHE A 85 18.46 -6.49 -3.60
C PHE A 85 19.54 -5.97 -2.64
N ILE A 86 19.18 -5.19 -1.61
CA ILE A 86 20.15 -4.69 -0.61
C ILE A 86 20.60 -5.82 0.34
N GLY A 87 19.82 -6.90 0.47
CA GLY A 87 20.15 -8.08 1.29
C GLY A 87 21.11 -9.08 0.64
N GLU A 88 21.28 -9.08 -0.68
CA GLU A 88 22.11 -10.06 -1.41
C GLU A 88 23.57 -9.62 -1.65
N ASP A 89 23.95 -8.37 -1.30
CA ASP A 89 25.30 -7.82 -1.56
C ASP A 89 26.18 -7.68 -0.29
N SER A 90 25.89 -8.42 0.79
CA SER A 90 26.69 -8.40 2.04
C SER A 90 27.36 -9.75 2.39
N GLN A 91 27.49 -10.67 1.44
CA GLN A 91 28.25 -11.91 1.63
C GLN A 91 29.27 -12.21 0.50
N GLU A 92 30.06 -11.23 0.07
CA GLU A 92 31.33 -11.40 -0.66
C GLU A 92 32.05 -10.04 -0.49
N GLU A 93 33.17 -9.83 0.21
CA GLU A 93 34.40 -10.59 0.36
C GLU A 93 34.92 -10.51 1.82
N SER A 94 35.07 -11.67 2.44
CA SER A 94 36.15 -11.89 3.40
C SER A 94 36.68 -13.27 3.12
N LEU A 95 37.68 -13.36 2.25
CA LEU A 95 38.81 -14.30 2.28
C LEU A 95 39.74 -14.09 1.09
#